data_AF-A0A2S2NEI5-F1
#
_entry.id   AF-A0A2S2NEI5-F1
#
_cell.length_a   1.000
_cell.length_b   1.000
_cell.length_c   1.000
_cell.angle_alpha   90.00
_cell.angle_beta   90.00
_cell.angle_gamma   90.00
#
_symmetry.space_group_name_H-M   'P 1'
#
loop_
_entity.id
_entity.type
_entity.pdbx_description
1 polymer ?
#
loop_
_entity_poly.entity_id
_entity_poly.type
_entity_poly.pdbx_seq_one_letter_code
_entity_poly.pdbx_strand_id
1 'polypeptide(L)'
;ILPKSLKNYENKFTTKINDIFNLYDFLNEYQIAFSELHKLCLISITIPVSSAGCERTFSCLKRVKNYLRNKLMDSHMSNLSVIAIEKFEAKSLNIDDIINEFASLHQNRRIILI
;
A
#
# COMPACT_ATOMS: atom_id res chain seq x y z
N ILE A 1 19.35 -21.51 -21.78
CA ILE A 1 18.00 -21.15 -22.26
C ILE A 1 17.74 -19.67 -22.00
N LEU A 2 17.79 -19.24 -20.73
CA LEU A 2 17.68 -17.84 -20.32
C LEU A 2 18.51 -16.83 -21.16
N PRO A 3 19.83 -17.01 -21.41
CA PRO A 3 20.62 -16.04 -22.18
C PRO A 3 20.27 -15.96 -23.68
N LYS A 4 19.68 -17.02 -24.24
CA LYS A 4 19.18 -17.01 -25.63
C LYS A 4 17.84 -16.30 -25.71
N SER A 5 16.94 -16.57 -24.76
CA SER A 5 15.64 -15.89 -24.65
C SER A 5 15.80 -14.38 -24.37
N LEU A 6 16.80 -14.01 -23.55
CA LEU A 6 17.09 -12.62 -23.21
C LEU A 6 17.62 -11.84 -24.42
N LYS A 7 18.57 -12.41 -25.18
CA LYS A 7 19.02 -11.84 -26.46
C LYS A 7 17.87 -11.68 -27.47
N ASN A 8 16.96 -12.65 -27.52
CA ASN A 8 15.80 -12.57 -28.42
C ASN A 8 14.83 -11.44 -28.00
N TYR A 9 14.64 -11.22 -26.71
CA TYR A 9 13.82 -10.12 -26.20
C TYR A 9 14.48 -8.75 -26.42
N GLU A 10 15.77 -8.61 -26.12
CA GLU A 10 16.54 -7.39 -26.38
C GLU A 10 16.57 -7.03 -27.87
N ASN A 11 16.67 -8.02 -28.76
CA ASN A 11 16.60 -7.82 -30.21
C ASN A 11 15.21 -7.44 -30.70
N LYS A 12 14.14 -7.92 -30.04
CA LYS A 12 12.75 -7.66 -30.43
C LYS A 12 12.26 -6.28 -29.98
N PHE A 13 12.68 -5.83 -28.80
CA PHE A 13 12.24 -4.55 -28.22
C PHE A 13 13.28 -3.44 -28.34
N THR A 14 14.50 -3.72 -28.82
CA THR A 14 15.63 -2.78 -28.94
C THR A 14 16.04 -2.09 -27.62
N THR A 15 15.57 -2.60 -26.48
CA THR A 15 15.86 -2.10 -25.14
C THR A 15 16.77 -3.08 -24.42
N LYS A 16 17.94 -2.61 -23.97
CA LYS A 16 18.77 -3.37 -23.03
C LYS A 16 18.06 -3.49 -21.68
N ILE A 17 18.12 -4.67 -21.09
CA ILE A 17 17.58 -4.89 -19.74
C ILE A 17 18.55 -4.29 -18.72
N ASN A 18 18.37 -3.01 -18.42
CA ASN A 18 19.19 -2.30 -17.43
C ASN A 18 18.53 -2.24 -16.05
N ASP A 19 17.20 -2.33 -16.01
CA ASP A 19 16.41 -2.19 -14.79
C ASP A 19 15.73 -3.50 -14.39
N ILE A 20 15.58 -3.68 -13.07
CA ILE A 20 14.86 -4.81 -12.48
C ILE A 20 13.40 -4.87 -12.94
N PHE A 21 12.77 -3.72 -13.22
CA PHE A 21 11.41 -3.65 -13.77
C PHE A 21 11.33 -4.25 -15.18
N ASN A 22 12.26 -3.90 -16.06
CA ASN A 22 12.32 -4.46 -17.42
C ASN A 22 12.59 -5.97 -17.39
N LEU A 23 13.40 -6.42 -16.42
CA LEU A 23 13.67 -7.83 -16.20
C LEU A 23 12.41 -8.55 -15.69
N TYR A 24 11.63 -7.94 -14.81
CA TYR A 24 10.35 -8.48 -14.33
C TYR A 24 9.33 -8.62 -15.47
N ASP A 25 9.15 -7.59 -16.31
CA ASP A 25 8.24 -7.63 -17.46
C ASP A 25 8.61 -8.74 -18.45
N PHE A 26 9.92 -8.92 -18.72
CA PHE A 26 10.41 -10.04 -19.52
C PHE A 26 10.07 -11.40 -18.90
N LEU A 27 10.29 -11.57 -17.59
CA LEU A 27 10.01 -12.83 -16.91
C LEU A 27 8.53 -13.15 -16.79
N ASN A 28 7.67 -12.14 -16.87
CA ASN A 28 6.22 -12.32 -16.83
C ASN A 28 5.74 -13.17 -18.03
N GLU A 29 6.35 -13.01 -19.20
CA GLU A 29 6.09 -13.86 -20.38
C GLU A 29 6.58 -15.31 -20.20
N TYR A 30 7.50 -15.57 -19.27
CA TYR A 30 8.13 -16.87 -19.03
C TYR A 30 7.91 -17.40 -17.60
N GLN A 31 6.81 -17.01 -16.96
CA GLN A 31 6.51 -17.32 -15.56
C GLN A 31 6.56 -18.83 -15.25
N ILE A 32 6.13 -19.67 -16.20
CA ILE A 32 6.09 -21.13 -16.06
C ILE A 32 7.51 -21.73 -16.11
N ALA A 33 8.39 -21.16 -16.93
CA ALA A 33 9.76 -21.66 -17.10
C ALA A 33 10.71 -21.19 -16.00
N PHE A 34 10.47 -20.02 -15.41
CA PHE A 34 11.34 -19.39 -14.41
C PHE A 34 10.57 -18.85 -13.20
N SER A 35 9.77 -19.69 -12.56
CA SER A 35 8.92 -19.32 -11.42
C SER A 35 9.71 -18.78 -10.21
N GLU A 36 10.85 -19.38 -9.88
CA GLU A 36 11.69 -18.93 -8.75
C GLU A 36 12.37 -17.58 -9.04
N LEU A 37 12.81 -17.37 -10.29
CA LEU A 37 13.45 -16.12 -10.69
C LEU A 37 12.42 -14.97 -10.70
N HIS A 38 11.22 -15.24 -11.21
CA HIS A 38 10.10 -14.30 -11.17
C HIS A 38 9.73 -13.92 -9.73
N LYS A 39 9.64 -14.89 -8.81
CA LYS A 39 9.40 -14.63 -7.38
C LYS A 39 10.51 -13.77 -6.75
N LEU A 40 11.77 -14.06 -7.05
CA LEU A 40 12.90 -13.28 -6.54
C LEU A 40 12.85 -11.82 -7.01
N CYS A 41 12.54 -11.59 -8.29
CA CYS A 41 12.39 -10.24 -8.83
C CYS A 41 11.23 -9.48 -8.19
N LEU A 42 10.10 -10.16 -7.97
CA LEU A 42 8.97 -9.58 -7.26
C LEU A 42 9.36 -9.13 -5.85
N ILE A 43 10.03 -10.01 -5.08
CA ILE A 43 10.52 -9.67 -3.74
C ILE A 43 11.47 -8.46 -3.81
N SER A 44 12.43 -8.47 -4.74
CA SER A 44 13.38 -7.37 -4.90
C SER A 44 12.72 -6.02 -5.21
N ILE A 45 11.62 -6.01 -5.97
CA ILE A 45 10.87 -4.77 -6.29
C ILE A 45 10.06 -4.30 -5.08
N THR A 46 9.52 -5.24 -4.29
CA THR A 46 8.70 -4.90 -3.12
C THR A 46 9.50 -4.41 -1.91
N ILE A 47 10.79 -4.76 -1.82
CA ILE A 47 11.64 -4.31 -0.72
C ILE A 47 11.96 -2.83 -0.91
N PRO A 48 11.59 -1.96 0.04
CA PRO A 48 11.92 -0.55 -0.05
C PRO A 48 13.43 -0.38 0.08
N VAL A 49 14.05 0.26 -0.92
CA VAL A 49 15.50 0.56 -0.93
C VAL A 49 15.86 1.67 0.07
N SER A 50 14.86 2.44 0.54
CA SER A 50 15.06 3.60 1.43
C SER A 50 14.05 3.64 2.57
N SER A 51 14.49 4.16 3.72
CA SER A 51 13.64 4.48 4.88
C SER A 51 12.66 5.62 4.62
N ALA A 52 12.83 6.41 3.56
CA ALA A 52 12.00 7.57 3.27
C ALA A 52 10.49 7.25 3.18
N GLY A 53 10.15 6.04 2.71
CA GLY A 53 8.78 5.52 2.73
C GLY A 53 8.26 5.37 4.16
N CYS A 54 9.00 4.65 5.00
CA CYS A 54 8.68 4.46 6.41
C CYS A 54 8.60 5.78 7.18
N GLU A 55 9.56 6.69 6.98
CA GLU A 55 9.60 8.02 7.61
C GLU A 55 8.37 8.85 7.25
N ARG A 56 7.93 8.81 5.97
CA ARG A 56 6.69 9.45 5.53
C ARG A 56 5.48 8.87 6.27
N THR A 57 5.40 7.55 6.40
CA THR A 57 4.32 6.88 7.12
C THR A 57 4.33 7.23 8.61
N PHE A 58 5.50 7.25 9.26
CA PHE A 58 5.63 7.66 10.67
C PHE A 58 5.30 9.15 10.89
N SER A 59 5.66 10.02 9.94
CA SER A 59 5.26 11.42 9.95
C SER A 59 3.74 11.58 9.86
N CYS A 60 3.09 10.80 8.99
CA CYS A 60 1.63 10.74 8.91
C CYS A 60 1.03 10.21 10.22
N LEU A 61 1.57 9.12 10.76
CA LEU A 61 1.15 8.52 12.01
C LEU A 61 1.23 9.51 13.17
N LYS A 62 2.28 10.34 13.23
CA LYS A 62 2.43 11.41 14.23
C LYS A 62 1.30 12.45 14.17
N ARG A 63 0.70 12.69 13.00
CA ARG A 63 -0.46 13.57 12.85
C ARG A 63 -1.74 12.91 13.36
N VAL A 64 -1.91 11.60 13.13
CA VAL A 64 -3.07 10.83 13.59
C VAL A 64 -2.99 10.58 15.11
N LYS A 65 -1.84 10.10 15.59
CA LYS A 65 -1.46 9.88 17.00
C LYS A 65 -0.73 11.10 17.55
N ASN A 66 -1.52 12.11 17.90
CA ASN A 66 -1.01 13.31 18.55
C ASN A 66 -1.05 13.20 20.09
N TYR A 67 -0.47 14.17 20.78
CA TYR A 67 -0.35 14.18 22.24
C TYR A 67 -1.70 13.99 22.96
N LEU A 68 -2.76 14.62 22.48
CA LEU A 68 -4.11 14.55 23.06
C LEU A 68 -4.78 13.18 22.84
N ARG A 69 -4.37 12.47 21.79
CA ARG A 69 -4.91 11.17 21.35
C ARG A 69 -4.07 9.98 21.80
N ASN A 70 -3.04 10.20 22.60
CA ASN A 70 -2.13 9.14 23.06
C ASN A 70 -2.80 8.09 23.97
N LYS A 71 -3.99 8.37 24.51
CA LYS A 71 -4.79 7.43 25.34
C LYS A 71 -5.82 6.62 24.55
N LEU A 72 -5.94 6.78 23.23
CA LEU A 72 -6.86 5.97 22.42
C LEU A 72 -6.48 4.49 22.47
N MET A 73 -7.47 3.61 22.56
CA MET A 73 -7.27 2.18 22.41
C MET A 73 -6.74 1.84 21.01
N ASP A 74 -5.94 0.78 20.91
CA ASP A 74 -5.29 0.38 19.66
C ASP A 74 -6.30 0.10 18.53
N SER A 75 -7.49 -0.39 18.86
CA SER A 75 -8.59 -0.59 17.90
C SER A 75 -9.06 0.72 17.27
N HIS A 76 -9.27 1.77 18.06
CA HIS A 76 -9.64 3.10 17.56
C HIS A 76 -8.52 3.71 16.73
N MET A 77 -7.27 3.51 17.17
CA MET A 77 -6.10 3.98 16.41
C MET A 77 -5.98 3.27 15.06
N SER A 78 -6.24 1.96 15.01
CA SER A 78 -6.28 1.18 13.78
C SER A 78 -7.37 1.70 12.83
N ASN A 79 -8.59 1.90 13.32
CA ASN A 79 -9.70 2.44 12.52
C ASN A 79 -9.39 3.83 11.94
N LEU A 80 -8.81 4.73 12.75
CA LEU A 80 -8.37 6.05 12.29
C LEU A 80 -7.24 5.96 11.26
N SER A 81 -6.36 4.96 11.38
CA SER A 81 -5.27 4.73 10.43
C SER A 81 -5.82 4.28 9.07
N VAL A 82 -6.84 3.42 9.05
CA VAL A 82 -7.54 3.02 7.80
C VAL A 82 -8.11 4.25 7.09
N ILE A 83 -8.81 5.12 7.83
CA ILE A 83 -9.37 6.37 7.28
C ILE A 83 -8.25 7.29 6.74
N ALA A 84 -7.10 7.35 7.41
CA ALA A 84 -5.97 8.17 6.98
C ALA A 84 -5.26 7.62 5.73
N ILE A 85 -5.21 6.29 5.56
CA ILE A 85 -4.68 5.62 4.37
C ILE A 85 -5.64 5.84 3.20
N GLU A 86 -6.93 5.56 3.40
CA GLU A 86 -7.99 5.70 2.39
C GLU A 86 -8.56 7.12 2.33
N LYS A 87 -7.69 8.13 2.41
CA LYS A 87 -8.10 9.55 2.51
C LYS A 87 -8.97 10.03 1.34
N PHE A 88 -8.83 9.41 0.16
CA PHE A 88 -9.57 9.81 -1.04
C PHE A 88 -11.02 9.32 -0.94
N GLU A 89 -11.21 8.04 -0.65
CA GLU A 89 -12.51 7.45 -0.40
C GLU A 89 -13.19 8.09 0.82
N ALA A 90 -12.43 8.32 1.89
CA ALA A 90 -12.93 8.98 3.09
C ALA A 90 -13.43 10.42 2.82
N LYS A 91 -12.86 11.10 1.82
CA LYS A 91 -13.29 12.45 1.42
C LYS A 91 -14.55 12.43 0.56
N SER A 92 -14.81 11.34 -0.17
CA SER A 92 -16.06 11.17 -0.93
C SER A 92 -17.25 10.76 -0.06
N LEU A 93 -17.03 10.37 1.19
CA LEU A 93 -18.12 10.02 2.10
C LEU A 93 -18.96 11.25 2.47
N ASN A 94 -20.28 11.08 2.49
CA ASN A 94 -21.20 12.10 2.97
C ASN A 94 -21.27 12.07 4.50
N ILE A 95 -20.80 13.15 5.12
CA ILE A 95 -20.76 13.27 6.59
C ILE A 95 -22.17 13.29 7.18
N ASP A 96 -23.14 13.90 6.49
CA ASP A 96 -24.52 14.01 7.00
C ASP A 96 -25.18 12.63 7.11
N ASP A 97 -24.92 11.75 6.13
CA ASP A 97 -25.43 10.37 6.14
C ASP A 97 -24.83 9.58 7.30
N ILE A 98 -23.52 9.72 7.55
CA ILE A 98 -22.83 9.08 8.68
C ILE A 98 -23.40 9.57 10.02
N ILE A 99 -23.67 10.87 10.15
CA ILE A 99 -24.25 11.44 11.37
C ILE A 99 -25.66 10.89 11.59
N ASN A 100 -26.49 10.82 10.54
CA ASN A 100 -27.84 10.29 10.60
C ASN A 100 -27.86 8.81 10.96
N GLU A 101 -26.96 8.02 10.34
CA GLU A 101 -26.80 6.60 10.65
C GLU A 101 -26.34 6.40 12.10
N PHE A 102 -25.33 7.14 12.55
CA PHE A 102 -24.86 7.09 13.93
C PHE A 102 -25.98 7.45 14.93
N ALA A 103 -26.76 8.50 14.64
CA ALA A 103 -27.90 8.91 15.46
C ALA A 103 -29.03 7.85 15.47
N SER A 104 -29.22 7.10 14.37
CA SER A 104 -30.21 6.03 14.30
C SER A 104 -29.80 4.80 15.12
N LEU A 105 -28.50 4.47 15.13
CA LEU A 105 -27.95 3.30 15.83
C LEU A 105 -27.80 3.53 17.33
N HIS A 106 -27.48 4.75 17.76
CA HIS A 106 -27.33 5.10 19.16
C HIS A 106 -28.50 5.97 19.65
N GLN A 107 -29.41 5.38 20.43
CA GLN A 107 -30.42 6.13 21.19
C GLN A 107 -29.83 7.14 22.20
N ASN A 108 -28.52 7.08 22.46
CA ASN A 108 -27.81 7.92 23.41
C ASN A 108 -26.91 8.90 22.66
N ARG A 109 -27.11 10.21 22.86
CA ARG A 109 -26.34 11.32 22.22
C ARG A 109 -24.87 11.41 22.69
N ARG A 110 -24.36 10.40 23.38
CA ARG A 110 -23.01 10.38 23.97
C ARG A 110 -22.15 9.41 23.19
N ILE A 111 -21.04 9.92 22.68
CA ILE A 111 -19.96 9.11 22.15
C ILE A 111 -19.30 8.42 23.34
N ILE A 112 -19.47 7.10 23.43
CA ILE A 112 -18.81 6.29 24.44
C ILE A 112 -17.38 6.06 23.97
N LEU A 113 -16.43 6.74 24.63
CA LEU A 113 -14.99 6.56 24.42
C LEU A 113 -14.52 5.45 25.37
N ILE A 114 -14.64 4.18 24.95
CA ILE A 114 -14.01 3.03 25.65
C ILE A 114 -12.63 2.78 25.04
#